data_AF-A0A3M9ZP30-F1
#
_entry.id   AF-A0A3M9ZP30-F1
#
_cell.length_a   1.000
_cell.length_b   1.000
_cell.length_c   1.000
_cell.angle_alpha   90.00
_cell.angle_beta   90.00
_cell.angle_gamma   90.00
#
_symmetry.space_group_name_H-M   'P 1'
#
loop_
_entity.id
_entity.type
_entity.pdbx_description
1 polymer ?
#
loop_
_entity_poly.entity_id
_entity_poly.type
_entity_poly.pdbx_seq_one_letter_code
_entity_poly.pdbx_strand_id
1 'polypeptide(L)'
;MRPMARKTGQGPPEIELEIANFGPISRGKVVLRPLTVFVGPNGSGKSYASVLAHSVVSSCADTVRAARSGDWAGALLDSGEFYRLSGRVARLAASANGGRVEVPRGLASKIRECTVGRLFEKSLVRHMGYNFGSHLGALVRTGSRASRIRIRGPVRADVSITRTGGAAVRAGFGDERRPVRGAAH
;
A
#
# COMPACT_ATOMS: atom_id res chain seq x y z
N MET A 1 4.39 36.71 -5.82
CA MET A 1 5.09 35.52 -5.30
C MET A 1 5.15 34.46 -6.39
N ARG A 2 6.35 34.11 -6.89
CA ARG A 2 6.51 33.00 -7.85
C ARG A 2 6.42 31.67 -7.08
N PRO A 3 5.72 30.64 -7.60
CA PRO A 3 5.75 29.33 -6.96
C PRO A 3 7.16 28.74 -7.12
N MET A 4 7.81 28.43 -6.00
CA MET A 4 9.08 27.72 -6.02
C MET A 4 8.84 26.29 -6.54
N ALA A 5 9.43 25.98 -7.70
CA ALA A 5 9.49 24.62 -8.20
C ALA A 5 10.27 23.75 -7.20
N ARG A 6 9.60 22.78 -6.57
CA ARG A 6 10.27 21.76 -5.77
C ARG A 6 11.15 20.91 -6.69
N LYS A 7 12.42 20.73 -6.32
CA LYS A 7 13.27 19.67 -6.88
C LYS A 7 12.58 18.33 -6.62
N THR A 8 12.24 17.60 -7.68
CA THR A 8 11.79 16.21 -7.62
C THR A 8 12.81 15.38 -6.82
N GLY A 9 12.40 14.85 -5.66
CA GLY A 9 13.22 13.93 -4.85
C GLY A 9 13.46 14.29 -3.38
N GLN A 10 13.04 15.47 -2.90
CA GLN A 10 13.18 15.85 -1.49
C GLN A 10 11.81 16.15 -0.85
N GLY A 11 11.19 15.11 -0.31
CA GLY A 11 9.96 15.18 0.47
C GLY A 11 9.46 13.77 0.79
N PRO A 12 8.71 13.56 1.88
CA PRO A 12 8.07 12.27 2.12
C PRO A 12 7.22 11.92 0.90
N PRO A 13 7.13 10.62 0.55
CA PRO A 13 6.46 10.20 -0.66
C PRO A 13 5.01 10.69 -0.66
N GLU A 14 4.61 11.31 -1.77
CA GLU A 14 3.26 11.83 -1.94
C GLU A 14 2.30 10.64 -2.05
N ILE A 15 1.42 10.49 -1.05
CA ILE A 15 0.39 9.44 -1.02
C ILE A 15 -0.90 10.04 -1.52
N GLU A 16 -1.44 9.51 -2.60
CA GLU A 16 -2.76 9.85 -3.12
C GLU A 16 -3.78 8.79 -2.71
N LEU A 17 -4.91 9.25 -2.19
CA LEU A 17 -6.05 8.46 -1.76
C LEU A 17 -7.27 8.84 -2.60
N GLU A 18 -7.83 7.89 -3.36
CA GLU A 18 -9.17 7.99 -3.91
C GLU A 18 -10.11 7.13 -3.05
N ILE A 19 -11.18 7.73 -2.52
CA ILE A 19 -12.09 7.12 -1.55
C ILE A 19 -13.49 7.12 -2.16
N ALA A 20 -14.21 6.02 -2.06
CA ALA A 20 -15.62 5.92 -2.44
C ALA A 20 -16.41 5.03 -1.49
N ASN A 21 -17.59 5.50 -1.09
CA ASN A 21 -18.55 4.78 -0.25
C ASN A 21 -17.96 4.28 1.09
N PHE A 22 -17.16 5.12 1.75
CA PHE A 22 -16.48 4.79 3.01
C PHE A 22 -17.03 5.64 4.16
N GLY A 23 -17.74 5.01 5.11
CA GLY A 23 -18.44 5.69 6.19
C GLY A 23 -19.32 6.84 5.67
N PRO A 24 -19.15 8.08 6.17
CA PRO A 24 -19.89 9.25 5.70
C PRO A 24 -19.35 9.83 4.37
N ILE A 25 -18.31 9.25 3.76
CA ILE A 25 -17.72 9.72 2.50
C ILE A 25 -18.38 9.01 1.32
N SER A 26 -19.04 9.76 0.43
CA SER A 26 -19.57 9.23 -0.83
C SER A 26 -18.46 9.03 -1.85
N ARG A 27 -17.69 10.09 -2.13
CA ARG A 27 -16.49 10.08 -2.97
C ARG A 27 -15.52 11.17 -2.52
N GLY A 28 -14.23 10.97 -2.74
CA GLY A 28 -13.21 11.99 -2.49
C GLY A 28 -11.86 11.59 -3.06
N LYS A 29 -11.03 12.59 -3.34
CA LYS A 29 -9.63 12.41 -3.73
C LYS A 29 -8.77 13.33 -2.86
N VAL A 30 -7.74 12.78 -2.24
CA VAL A 30 -6.84 13.49 -1.33
C VAL A 30 -5.41 13.19 -1.73
N VAL A 31 -4.57 14.21 -1.80
CA VAL A 31 -3.13 14.07 -1.97
C VAL A 31 -2.48 14.50 -0.66
N LEU A 32 -1.90 13.54 0.06
CA LEU A 32 -1.28 13.76 1.36
C LEU A 32 0.06 14.48 1.19
N ARG A 33 0.20 15.59 1.92
CA ARG A 33 1.42 16.39 2.07
C ARG A 33 1.84 16.41 3.54
N PRO A 34 3.10 16.80 3.85
CA PRO A 34 3.62 16.80 5.22
C PRO A 34 2.68 17.44 6.25
N LEU A 35 1.97 18.51 5.87
CA LEU A 35 0.84 19.04 6.60
C LEU A 35 -0.40 19.01 5.69
N THR A 36 -1.39 18.21 6.08
CA THR A 36 -2.68 18.09 5.39
C THR A 36 -3.79 18.37 6.39
N VAL A 37 -4.62 19.38 6.11
CA VAL A 37 -5.72 19.79 6.99
C VAL A 37 -7.04 19.57 6.26
N PHE A 38 -7.98 18.88 6.90
CA PHE A 38 -9.33 18.67 6.38
C PHE A 38 -10.29 19.71 6.97
N VAL A 39 -10.88 20.56 6.12
CA VAL A 39 -11.80 21.64 6.53
C VAL A 39 -13.17 21.42 5.88
N GLY A 40 -14.25 21.72 6.62
CA GLY A 40 -15.63 21.62 6.12
C GLY A 40 -16.66 21.39 7.22
N PRO A 41 -17.97 21.33 6.88
CA PRO A 41 -19.07 21.20 7.84
C PRO A 41 -19.01 19.92 8.68
N ASN A 42 -19.68 19.91 9.84
CA ASN A 42 -19.78 18.71 10.67
C ASN A 42 -20.46 17.56 9.91
N GLY A 43 -20.00 16.33 10.13
CA GLY A 43 -20.52 15.14 9.44
C GLY A 43 -20.04 14.94 8.00
N SER A 44 -19.23 15.83 7.42
CA SER A 44 -18.74 15.69 6.02
C SER A 44 -17.69 14.57 5.81
N GLY A 45 -17.32 13.84 6.87
CA GLY A 45 -16.36 12.75 6.80
C GLY A 45 -14.89 13.12 7.01
N LYS A 46 -14.60 14.33 7.50
CA LYS A 46 -13.24 14.78 7.85
C LYS A 46 -12.51 13.78 8.75
N SER A 47 -13.11 13.39 9.88
CA SER A 47 -12.51 12.43 10.81
C SER A 47 -12.26 11.07 10.15
N TYR A 48 -13.19 10.59 9.32
CA TYR A 48 -13.01 9.34 8.57
C TYR A 48 -11.86 9.43 7.56
N ALA A 49 -11.74 10.55 6.83
CA ALA A 49 -10.64 10.78 5.91
C ALA A 49 -9.29 10.86 6.65
N SER A 50 -9.23 11.58 7.77
CA SER A 50 -8.03 11.68 8.62
C SER A 50 -7.59 10.33 9.17
N VAL A 51 -8.53 9.56 9.74
CA VAL A 51 -8.23 8.25 10.32
C VAL A 51 -7.82 7.26 9.24
N LEU A 52 -8.49 7.28 8.08
CA LEU A 52 -8.09 6.45 6.94
C LEU A 52 -6.69 6.81 6.45
N ALA A 53 -6.40 8.11 6.27
CA ALA A 53 -5.07 8.57 5.89
C ALA A 53 -4.00 8.13 6.90
N HIS A 54 -4.31 8.24 8.19
CA HIS A 54 -3.43 7.76 9.25
C HIS A 54 -3.19 6.25 9.17
N SER A 55 -4.24 5.43 9.00
CA SER A 55 -4.11 3.98 8.83
C SER A 55 -3.22 3.64 7.62
N VAL A 56 -3.40 4.31 6.47
CA VAL A 56 -2.56 4.07 5.28
C VAL A 56 -1.10 4.43 5.54
N VAL A 57 -0.83 5.59 6.13
CA VAL A 57 0.53 6.06 6.44
C VAL A 57 1.23 5.11 7.40
N SER A 58 0.53 4.68 8.47
CA SER A 58 1.03 3.71 9.44
C SER A 58 1.34 2.37 8.78
N SER A 59 0.50 1.89 7.86
CA SER A 59 0.75 0.65 7.13
C SER A 59 1.94 0.72 6.17
N CYS A 60 2.13 1.84 5.49
CA CYS A 60 3.33 2.09 4.70
C CYS A 60 4.58 2.05 5.59
N ALA A 61 4.55 2.70 6.76
CA ALA A 61 5.67 2.72 7.70
C ALA A 61 5.99 1.31 8.25
N ASP A 62 4.98 0.54 8.62
CA ASP A 62 5.14 -0.85 9.08
C ASP A 62 5.77 -1.74 8.01
N THR A 63 5.34 -1.58 6.75
CA THR A 63 5.88 -2.35 5.63
C THR A 63 7.37 -2.04 5.41
N VAL A 64 7.76 -0.76 5.51
CA VAL A 64 9.17 -0.34 5.44
C VAL A 64 9.97 -0.89 6.62
N ARG A 65 9.41 -0.90 7.84
CA ARG A 65 10.06 -1.49 9.02
C ARG A 65 10.28 -2.98 8.86
N ALA A 66 9.24 -3.74 8.49
CA ALA A 66 9.32 -5.18 8.28
C ALA A 66 10.32 -5.57 7.17
N ALA A 67 10.38 -4.78 6.10
CA ALA A 67 11.39 -4.96 5.04
C ALA A 67 12.83 -4.75 5.55
N ARG A 68 13.04 -3.86 6.54
CA ARG A 68 14.36 -3.60 7.13
C ARG A 68 14.75 -4.57 8.24
N SER A 69 13.79 -5.01 9.06
CA SER A 69 14.05 -5.87 10.21
C SER A 69 14.15 -7.35 9.86
N GLY A 70 13.70 -7.76 8.67
CA GLY A 70 13.63 -9.17 8.30
C GLY A 70 12.40 -9.90 8.86
N ASP A 71 11.53 -9.20 9.58
CA ASP A 71 10.31 -9.73 10.20
C ASP A 71 9.14 -9.87 9.20
N TRP A 72 9.47 -10.34 8.00
CA TRP A 72 8.50 -10.61 6.94
C TRP A 72 8.05 -12.08 6.94
N ALA A 73 8.78 -12.96 7.64
CA ALA A 73 8.54 -14.39 7.66
C ALA A 73 7.13 -14.73 8.20
N GLY A 74 6.74 -14.18 9.36
CA GLY A 74 5.42 -14.42 9.94
C GLY A 74 4.27 -13.93 9.07
N ALA A 75 4.49 -12.87 8.27
CA ALA A 75 3.47 -12.38 7.34
C ALA A 75 3.32 -13.25 6.09
N LEU A 76 4.42 -13.86 5.63
CA LEU A 76 4.51 -14.57 4.36
C LEU A 76 4.30 -16.09 4.45
N LEU A 77 4.61 -16.73 5.57
CA LEU A 77 4.54 -18.19 5.71
C LEU A 77 3.12 -18.75 5.56
N ASP A 78 2.08 -17.92 5.74
CA ASP A 78 0.67 -18.28 5.49
C ASP A 78 0.32 -18.32 3.99
N SER A 79 1.27 -18.03 3.09
CA SER A 79 1.01 -17.90 1.66
C SER A 79 1.36 -19.17 0.89
N GLY A 80 0.39 -19.82 0.23
CA GLY A 80 0.70 -20.79 -0.83
C GLY A 80 1.59 -20.19 -1.95
N GLU A 81 1.50 -18.87 -2.15
CA GLU A 81 2.34 -18.13 -3.10
C GLU A 81 3.81 -18.01 -2.66
N PHE A 82 4.08 -17.94 -1.35
CA PHE A 82 5.44 -17.92 -0.83
C PHE A 82 6.16 -19.23 -1.14
N TYR A 83 5.50 -20.38 -0.89
CA TYR A 83 6.04 -21.69 -1.24
C TYR A 83 6.26 -21.86 -2.75
N ARG A 84 5.36 -21.32 -3.58
CA ARG A 84 5.55 -21.33 -5.04
C ARG A 84 6.77 -20.51 -5.47
N LEU A 85 6.98 -19.35 -4.85
CA LEU A 85 8.12 -18.47 -5.15
C LEU A 85 9.43 -19.05 -4.59
N SER A 86 9.42 -19.61 -3.39
CA SER A 86 10.58 -20.27 -2.79
C SER A 86 11.04 -21.45 -3.62
N GLY A 87 10.11 -22.27 -4.14
CA GLY A 87 10.44 -23.36 -5.08
C GLY A 87 11.08 -22.87 -6.39
N ARG A 88 10.69 -21.69 -6.90
CA ARG A 88 11.35 -21.08 -8.07
C ARG A 88 12.74 -20.57 -7.74
N VAL A 89 12.93 -19.97 -6.57
CA VAL A 89 14.25 -19.52 -6.08
C VAL A 89 15.16 -20.72 -5.83
N ALA A 90 14.65 -21.80 -5.25
CA ALA A 90 15.40 -23.03 -5.02
C ALA A 90 15.87 -23.67 -6.34
N ARG A 91 14.99 -23.75 -7.35
CA ARG A 91 15.38 -24.22 -8.70
C ARG A 91 16.46 -23.33 -9.34
N LEU A 92 16.34 -22.02 -9.15
CA LEU A 92 17.33 -21.06 -9.64
C LEU A 92 18.68 -21.23 -8.93
N ALA A 93 18.68 -21.41 -7.61
CA ALA A 93 19.88 -21.68 -6.83
C ALA A 93 20.53 -23.02 -7.22
N ALA A 94 19.73 -24.06 -7.44
CA ALA A 94 20.21 -25.36 -7.92
C ALA A 94 20.87 -25.25 -9.30
N SER A 95 20.31 -24.42 -10.21
CA SER A 95 20.91 -24.19 -11.53
C SER A 95 22.27 -23.49 -11.50
N ALA A 96 22.63 -22.88 -10.37
CA ALA A 96 23.90 -22.19 -10.20
C ALA A 96 25.08 -23.12 -9.91
N ASN A 97 24.84 -24.39 -9.52
CA ASN A 97 25.87 -25.36 -9.14
C ASN A 97 26.95 -24.79 -8.18
N GLY A 98 26.52 -23.99 -7.19
CA GLY A 98 27.42 -23.33 -6.22
C GLY A 98 28.05 -22.01 -6.70
N GLY A 99 27.80 -21.61 -7.95
CA GLY A 99 28.20 -20.32 -8.52
C GLY A 99 27.23 -19.17 -8.22
N ARG A 100 27.53 -17.99 -8.77
CA ARG A 100 26.62 -16.84 -8.74
C ARG A 100 25.60 -16.97 -9.87
N VAL A 101 24.33 -16.82 -9.55
CA VAL A 101 23.26 -16.74 -10.53
C VAL A 101 22.53 -15.41 -10.39
N GLU A 102 22.31 -14.77 -11.53
CA GLU A 102 21.54 -13.53 -11.58
C GLU A 102 20.05 -13.83 -11.37
N VAL A 103 19.41 -13.10 -10.47
CA VAL A 103 17.98 -13.29 -10.20
C VAL A 103 17.17 -12.67 -11.34
N PRO A 104 16.33 -13.43 -12.06
CA PRO A 104 15.51 -12.88 -13.12
C PRO A 104 14.63 -11.76 -12.60
N ARG A 105 14.61 -10.61 -13.30
CA ARG A 105 13.83 -9.42 -12.88
C ARG A 105 12.36 -9.73 -12.61
N GLY A 106 11.76 -10.62 -13.41
CA GLY A 106 10.38 -11.07 -13.21
C GLY A 106 10.16 -11.93 -11.96
N LEU A 107 11.19 -12.64 -11.47
CA LEU A 107 11.14 -13.33 -10.18
C LEU A 107 11.31 -12.34 -9.03
N ALA A 108 12.27 -11.43 -9.13
CA ALA A 108 12.48 -10.38 -8.14
C ALA A 108 11.23 -9.49 -7.95
N SER A 109 10.56 -9.07 -9.03
CA SER A 109 9.32 -8.28 -8.93
C SER A 109 8.22 -9.06 -8.24
N LYS A 110 8.02 -10.33 -8.59
CA LYS A 110 7.00 -11.19 -7.95
C LYS A 110 7.27 -11.43 -6.47
N ILE A 111 8.53 -11.62 -6.08
CA ILE A 111 8.91 -11.72 -4.67
C ILE A 111 8.57 -10.42 -3.95
N ARG A 112 9.00 -9.28 -4.49
CA ARG A 112 8.73 -7.97 -3.90
C ARG A 112 7.24 -7.68 -3.78
N GLU A 113 6.46 -7.95 -4.81
CA GLU A 113 4.99 -7.79 -4.81
C GLU A 113 4.32 -8.67 -3.75
N CYS A 114 4.71 -9.95 -3.67
CA CYS A 114 4.19 -10.87 -2.67
C CYS A 114 4.53 -10.41 -1.24
N THR A 115 5.79 -10.07 -0.98
CA THR A 115 6.27 -9.64 0.34
C THR A 115 5.65 -8.33 0.78
N VAL A 116 5.85 -7.27 0.01
CA VAL A 116 5.42 -5.91 0.36
C VAL A 116 3.90 -5.80 0.31
N GLY A 117 3.26 -6.40 -0.69
CA GLY A 117 1.81 -6.35 -0.85
C GLY A 117 1.08 -7.00 0.31
N ARG A 118 1.48 -8.19 0.73
CA ARG A 118 0.85 -8.91 1.86
C ARG A 118 1.13 -8.25 3.21
N LEU A 119 2.35 -7.76 3.42
CA LEU A 119 2.70 -7.00 4.63
C LEU A 119 1.83 -5.75 4.75
N PHE A 120 1.69 -5.01 3.66
CA PHE A 120 0.87 -3.82 3.61
C PHE A 120 -0.62 -4.16 3.83
N GLU A 121 -1.14 -5.19 3.17
CA GLU A 121 -2.53 -5.66 3.35
C GLU A 121 -2.82 -6.02 4.81
N LYS A 122 -2.02 -6.91 5.41
CA LYS A 122 -2.20 -7.33 6.81
C LYS A 122 -2.13 -6.12 7.75
N SER A 123 -1.17 -5.22 7.55
CA SER A 123 -1.03 -4.02 8.36
C SER A 123 -2.22 -3.05 8.17
N LEU A 124 -2.69 -2.86 6.94
CA LEU A 124 -3.79 -1.94 6.63
C LEU A 124 -5.11 -2.40 7.24
N VAL A 125 -5.45 -3.68 7.06
CA VAL A 125 -6.66 -4.27 7.65
C VAL A 125 -6.63 -4.12 9.17
N ARG A 126 -5.47 -4.40 9.80
CA ARG A 126 -5.28 -4.25 11.25
C ARG A 126 -5.46 -2.81 11.71
N HIS A 127 -4.76 -1.85 11.07
CA HIS A 127 -4.85 -0.42 11.44
C HIS A 127 -6.24 0.15 11.19
N MET A 128 -6.94 -0.28 10.15
CA MET A 128 -8.33 0.14 9.92
C MET A 128 -9.26 -0.42 10.99
N GLY A 129 -9.18 -1.71 11.31
CA GLY A 129 -10.01 -2.31 12.37
C GLY A 129 -9.76 -1.67 13.74
N TYR A 130 -8.49 -1.45 14.08
CA TYR A 130 -8.10 -0.82 15.35
C TYR A 130 -8.51 0.66 15.42
N ASN A 131 -8.14 1.48 14.43
CA ASN A 131 -8.34 2.93 14.51
C ASN A 131 -9.82 3.34 14.38
N PHE A 132 -10.63 2.56 13.67
CA PHE A 132 -12.07 2.81 13.58
C PHE A 132 -12.90 2.08 14.65
N GLY A 133 -12.27 1.23 15.47
CA GLY A 133 -12.94 0.49 16.55
C GLY A 133 -14.12 -0.37 16.08
N SER A 134 -14.11 -0.80 14.82
CA SER A 134 -15.25 -1.49 14.20
C SER A 134 -14.82 -2.49 13.14
N HIS A 135 -15.72 -3.45 12.87
CA HIS A 135 -15.56 -4.37 11.75
C HIS A 135 -15.53 -3.60 10.44
N LEU A 136 -14.66 -3.99 9.50
CA LEU A 136 -14.49 -3.26 8.23
C LEU A 136 -15.80 -3.12 7.44
N GLY A 137 -16.70 -4.10 7.53
CA GLY A 137 -18.02 -4.02 6.88
C GLY A 137 -18.89 -2.85 7.34
N ALA A 138 -18.73 -2.39 8.60
CA ALA A 138 -19.41 -1.22 9.14
C ALA A 138 -18.89 0.10 8.54
N LEU A 139 -17.69 0.09 7.94
CA LEU A 139 -17.11 1.23 7.24
C LEU A 139 -17.64 1.37 5.81
N VAL A 140 -18.52 0.47 5.34
CA VAL A 140 -19.20 0.64 4.06
C VAL A 140 -20.36 1.63 4.25
N ARG A 141 -20.36 2.70 3.44
CA ARG A 141 -21.40 3.74 3.49
C ARG A 141 -22.80 3.12 3.43
N THR A 142 -23.73 3.65 4.23
CA THR A 142 -25.15 3.28 4.19
C THR A 142 -25.72 3.37 2.79
N GLY A 143 -26.50 2.37 2.39
CA GLY A 143 -27.02 2.25 1.01
C GLY A 143 -26.03 1.70 -0.03
N SER A 144 -24.75 1.56 0.30
CA SER A 144 -23.75 0.96 -0.61
C SER A 144 -23.48 -0.52 -0.30
N ARG A 145 -23.16 -1.32 -1.33
CA ARG A 145 -22.78 -2.74 -1.16
C ARG A 145 -21.30 -2.93 -0.83
N ALA A 146 -20.47 -1.99 -1.27
CA ALA A 146 -19.03 -2.01 -1.05
C ALA A 146 -18.43 -0.60 -0.99
N SER A 147 -17.30 -0.51 -0.28
CA SER A 147 -16.40 0.64 -0.24
C SER A 147 -15.18 0.37 -1.10
N ARG A 148 -14.62 1.43 -1.71
CA ARG A 148 -13.38 1.35 -2.49
C ARG A 148 -12.41 2.42 -2.04
N ILE A 149 -11.17 2.01 -1.83
CA ILE A 149 -10.06 2.91 -1.51
C ILE A 149 -8.92 2.57 -2.46
N ARG A 150 -8.48 3.55 -3.25
CA ARG A 150 -7.30 3.42 -4.10
C ARG A 150 -6.18 4.25 -3.52
N ILE A 151 -5.03 3.61 -3.35
CA ILE A 151 -3.83 4.17 -2.76
C ILE A 151 -2.78 4.21 -3.86
N ARG A 152 -2.17 5.38 -4.08
CA ARG A 152 -1.01 5.55 -4.95
C ARG A 152 0.10 6.21 -4.15
N GLY A 153 1.32 5.70 -4.28
CA GLY A 153 2.47 6.16 -3.51
C GLY A 153 3.56 5.09 -3.49
N PRO A 154 4.30 4.93 -2.38
CA PRO A 154 5.30 3.87 -2.20
C PRO A 154 4.70 2.47 -2.39
N VAL A 155 3.47 2.30 -1.95
CA VAL A 155 2.65 1.12 -2.22
C VAL A 155 1.47 1.57 -3.06
N ARG A 156 1.17 0.83 -4.13
CA ARG A 156 -0.08 0.99 -4.88
C ARG A 156 -1.05 -0.07 -4.40
N ALA A 157 -2.25 0.31 -4.03
CA ALA A 157 -3.24 -0.67 -3.59
C ALA A 157 -4.65 -0.28 -4.04
N ASP A 158 -5.40 -1.26 -4.50
CA ASP A 158 -6.85 -1.17 -4.67
C ASP A 158 -7.51 -2.01 -3.57
N VAL A 159 -8.19 -1.35 -2.65
CA VAL A 159 -8.88 -1.95 -1.51
C VAL A 159 -10.37 -1.93 -1.79
N SER A 160 -11.01 -3.09 -1.64
CA SER A 160 -12.46 -3.24 -1.70
C SER A 160 -12.95 -3.86 -0.41
N ILE A 161 -13.88 -3.19 0.27
CA ILE A 161 -14.49 -3.69 1.49
C ILE A 161 -15.97 -3.94 1.23
N THR A 162 -16.43 -5.15 1.55
CA THR A 162 -17.83 -5.55 1.41
C THR A 162 -18.55 -5.43 2.74
N ARG A 163 -19.87 -5.21 2.71
CA ARG A 163 -20.68 -5.07 3.94
C ARG A 163 -20.64 -6.32 4.83
N THR A 164 -20.40 -7.50 4.25
CA THR A 164 -20.22 -8.77 4.98
C THR A 164 -18.89 -8.85 5.74
N GLY A 165 -18.04 -7.82 5.66
CA GLY A 165 -16.76 -7.75 6.36
C GLY A 165 -15.57 -8.27 5.54
N GLY A 166 -15.81 -8.86 4.36
CA GLY A 166 -14.75 -9.25 3.45
C GLY A 166 -14.00 -8.05 2.92
N ALA A 167 -12.70 -7.97 3.20
CA ALA A 167 -11.78 -6.99 2.61
C ALA A 167 -10.87 -7.70 1.61
N ALA A 168 -10.82 -7.20 0.39
CA ALA A 168 -9.89 -7.62 -0.63
C ALA A 168 -8.93 -6.48 -0.92
N VAL A 169 -7.64 -6.70 -0.65
CA VAL A 169 -6.59 -5.73 -0.97
C VAL A 169 -5.77 -6.28 -2.13
N ARG A 170 -5.77 -5.56 -3.25
CA ARG A 170 -4.84 -5.81 -4.35
C ARG A 170 -3.72 -4.80 -4.26
N ALA A 171 -2.63 -5.18 -3.62
CA ALA A 171 -1.44 -4.35 -3.51
C ALA A 171 -0.42 -4.72 -4.59
N GLY A 172 0.25 -3.71 -5.14
CA GLY A 172 1.34 -3.81 -6.09
C GLY A 172 2.32 -2.66 -5.91
N PHE A 173 3.47 -2.72 -6.56
CA PHE A 173 4.47 -1.65 -6.47
C PHE A 173 4.37 -0.71 -7.67
N GLY A 174 4.54 0.60 -7.43
CA GLY A 174 4.73 1.54 -8.53
C GLY A 174 6.13 1.39 -9.10
N ASP A 175 6.24 1.13 -10.39
CA ASP A 175 7.53 1.14 -11.08
C ASP A 175 8.20 2.51 -10.84
N GLU A 176 9.39 2.51 -10.24
CA GLU A 176 10.22 3.71 -10.20
C GLU A 176 10.55 4.04 -11.66
N ARG A 177 9.80 4.97 -12.26
CA ARG A 177 10.38 5.79 -13.33
C ARG A 177 11.49 6.62 -12.69
N ARG A 178 12.67 6.01 -12.49
CA ARG A 178 13.91 6.77 -12.45
C ARG A 178 14.11 7.32 -13.86
N PRO A 179 14.29 8.64 -14.05
CA PRO A 179 14.91 9.10 -15.28
C PRO A 179 16.31 8.49 -15.30
N VAL A 180 16.57 7.64 -16.29
CA VAL A 180 17.94 7.32 -16.70
C VAL A 180 18.53 8.66 -17.10
N ARG A 181 19.41 9.22 -16.27
CA ARG A 181 20.33 10.28 -16.70
C ARG A 181 21.22 9.66 -17.77
N GLY A 182 20.82 9.80 -19.03
CA GLY A 182 21.77 9.85 -20.12
C GLY A 182 22.51 11.17 -19.98
N ALA A 183 23.71 11.13 -19.39
CA ALA A 183 24.70 12.14 -19.69
C ALA A 183 25.26 11.77 -21.07
N ALA A 184 24.70 12.40 -22.10
CA ALA A 184 25.40 12.59 -23.36
C ALA A 184 26.11 13.94 -23.23
N HIS A 185 27.44 13.90 -23.14
CA HIS A 185 28.39 14.86 -23.69
C HIS A 185 29.74 14.17 -23.80
#